data_AF-A0A1J3EPJ2-F1
#
_entry.id   AF-A0A1J3EPJ2-F1
#
_cell.length_a   1.000
_cell.length_b   1.000
_cell.length_c   1.000
_cell.angle_alpha   90.00
_cell.angle_beta   90.00
_cell.angle_gamma   90.00
#
_symmetry.space_group_name_H-M   'P 1'
#
loop_
_entity.id
_entity.type
_entity.pdbx_description
1 polymer ?
#
loop_
_entity_poly.entity_id
_entity_poly.type
_entity_poly.pdbx_seq_one_letter_code
_entity_poly.pdbx_strand_id
1 'polypeptide(L)' 'MGFCLFNNVAVAASYLLNQRPDLGIKKILIVDWDVHHGNGTQKMFWEDPRVLVFSVHRHDHGKFYPEGDDGYYNMVGEGP' A
#
# COMPACT_ATOMS: atom_id res chain seq x y z
N MET A 1 0.52 -11.49 7.56
CA MET A 1 -0.43 -10.82 8.48
C MET A 1 0.28 -10.66 9.82
N GLY A 2 0.74 -9.46 10.17
CA GLY A 2 1.66 -9.22 11.28
C GLY A 2 1.11 -8.18 12.25
N PHE A 3 0.31 -8.63 13.22
CA PHE A 3 -0.30 -7.79 14.27
C PHE A 3 -1.28 -6.69 13.82
N CYS A 4 -1.52 -6.51 12.51
CA CYS A 4 -2.55 -5.62 11.98
C CYS A 4 -3.89 -6.36 11.79
N LEU A 5 -4.94 -5.90 12.49
CA LEU A 5 -6.31 -6.42 12.31
C LEU A 5 -7.04 -5.73 11.15
N PHE A 6 -6.89 -4.41 11.04
CA PHE A 6 -7.42 -3.58 9.95
C PHE A 6 -6.30 -2.74 9.35
N ASN A 7 -6.39 -2.44 8.05
CA ASN A 7 -5.44 -1.58 7.37
C ASN A 7 -5.88 -0.11 7.50
N ASN A 8 -5.53 0.51 8.63
CA ASN A 8 -5.96 1.86 8.99
C ASN A 8 -5.61 2.90 7.90
N VAL A 9 -4.39 2.84 7.35
CA VAL A 9 -3.91 3.78 6.32
C VAL A 9 -4.69 3.61 5.02
N ALA A 10 -4.92 2.37 4.60
CA ALA A 10 -5.70 2.08 3.40
C ALA A 10 -7.18 2.50 3.55
N VAL A 11 -7.78 2.27 4.72
CA VAL A 11 -9.14 2.73 5.02
C VAL A 11 -9.22 4.25 4.95
N ALA A 12 -8.25 4.97 5.53
CA ALA A 12 -8.22 6.43 5.48
C ALA A 12 -8.12 6.96 4.04
N ALA A 13 -7.21 6.40 3.23
CA ALA A 13 -7.05 6.82 1.83
C ALA A 13 -8.31 6.54 1.00
N SER A 14 -8.90 5.35 1.13
CA SER A 14 -10.15 5.00 0.45
C SER A 14 -11.31 5.90 0.91
N TYR A 15 -11.41 6.18 2.20
CA TYR A 15 -12.43 7.08 2.75
C TYR A 15 -12.31 8.49 2.18
N LEU A 16 -11.10 9.05 2.14
CA LEU A 16 -10.87 10.39 1.58
C LEU A 16 -11.23 10.47 0.09
N LEU A 17 -10.87 9.45 -0.70
CA LEU A 17 -11.16 9.44 -2.14
C LEU A 17 -12.64 9.21 -2.46
N ASN A 18 -13.30 8.31 -1.74
CA ASN A 18 -14.59 7.78 -2.15
C ASN A 18 -15.76 8.32 -1.30
N GLN A 19 -15.50 8.76 -0.08
CA GLN A 19 -16.54 9.19 0.87
C GLN A 19 -16.46 10.68 1.21
N ARG A 20 -15.40 11.37 0.78
CA ARG A 20 -15.20 12.82 1.01
C ARG A 20 -14.99 13.61 -0.30
N PRO A 21 -15.91 13.50 -1.28
CA PRO A 21 -15.81 14.26 -2.53
C PRO A 21 -15.82 15.78 -2.31
N ASP A 22 -16.39 16.24 -1.19
CA ASP A 22 -16.40 17.64 -0.74
C ASP A 22 -14.99 18.22 -0.54
N LEU A 23 -14.01 17.37 -0.22
CA LEU A 23 -12.61 17.79 -0.04
C LEU A 23 -11.85 17.91 -1.36
N GLY A 24 -12.41 17.45 -2.48
CA GLY A 24 -11.79 17.53 -3.80
C GLY A 24 -10.47 16.75 -3.94
N ILE A 25 -10.20 15.79 -3.06
CA ILE A 25 -8.99 14.94 -3.10
C ILE A 25 -9.10 13.98 -4.28
N LYS A 26 -8.12 14.02 -5.18
CA LYS A 26 -8.08 13.18 -6.40
C LYS A 26 -6.91 12.21 -6.44
N LYS A 27 -5.85 12.49 -5.69
CA LYS A 27 -4.62 11.69 -5.63
C LYS A 27 -4.06 11.68 -4.21
N ILE A 28 -3.52 10.54 -3.78
CA ILE A 28 -2.92 10.32 -2.48
C ILE A 28 -1.55 9.65 -2.67
N LEU A 29 -0.57 10.06 -1.87
CA LEU A 29 0.69 9.35 -1.70
C LEU A 29 0.71 8.72 -0.30
N ILE A 30 0.95 7.42 -0.24
CA ILE A 30 1.24 6.69 1.00
C ILE A 30 2.73 6.39 1.00
N VAL A 31 3.43 6.88 2.03
CA VAL A 31 4.83 6.54 2.31
C VAL A 31 4.86 5.59 3.49
N ASP A 32 5.30 4.36 3.24
CA ASP A 32 5.49 3.32 4.23
C ASP A 32 7.00 3.12 4.46
N TRP A 33 7.48 3.59 5.61
CA TRP A 33 8.88 3.43 6.02
C TRP A 33 9.07 2.31 7.04
N ASP A 34 8.04 1.51 7.34
CA ASP A 34 8.18 0.38 8.25
C ASP A 34 9.18 -0.62 7.67
N VAL A 35 9.91 -1.31 8.55
CA VAL A 35 10.91 -2.30 8.11
C VAL A 35 10.28 -3.49 7.39
N HIS A 36 8.99 -3.76 7.63
CA HIS A 36 8.23 -4.80 6.97
C HIS A 36 7.43 -4.23 5.81
N HIS A 37 7.34 -4.99 4.72
CA HIS A 37 6.49 -4.62 3.60
C HIS A 37 5.01 -4.54 4.01
N GLY A 38 4.38 -3.38 3.79
CA GLY A 38 2.94 -3.14 3.91
C GLY A 38 2.11 -3.84 2.82
N ASN A 39 2.22 -5.16 2.71
CA ASN A 39 1.59 -5.96 1.66
C ASN A 39 0.06 -5.78 1.55
N GLY A 40 -0.63 -5.51 2.66
CA GLY A 40 -2.05 -5.18 2.65
C GLY A 40 -2.36 -3.84 1.96
N THR A 41 -1.49 -2.85 2.08
CA THR A 41 -1.64 -1.53 1.43
C THR A 41 -1.30 -1.63 -0.05
N GLN A 42 -0.24 -2.36 -0.41
CA GLN A 42 0.08 -2.70 -1.81
C GLN A 42 -1.14 -3.34 -2.50
N LYS A 43 -1.74 -4.37 -1.89
CA LYS A 43 -2.89 -5.09 -2.46
C LYS A 43 -4.14 -4.23 -2.60
N MET A 44 -4.42 -3.34 -1.64
CA MET A 44 -5.61 -2.50 -1.69
C MET A 44 -5.63 -1.57 -2.91
N PHE A 45 -4.46 -1.03 -3.28
CA PHE A 45 -4.34 0.00 -4.32
C PHE A 45 -3.58 -0.50 -5.54
N TRP A 46 -3.44 -1.82 -5.71
CA TRP A 46 -2.65 -2.43 -6.78
C TRP A 46 -3.04 -1.96 -8.18
N GLU A 47 -4.33 -1.69 -8.38
CA GLU A 47 -4.92 -1.23 -9.65
C GLU A 47 -5.50 0.20 -9.58
N ASP A 48 -5.29 0.95 -8.47
CA ASP A 48 -5.88 2.29 -8.31
C ASP A 48 -4.84 3.40 -8.56
N PRO A 49 -4.79 4.01 -9.76
CA PRO A 49 -3.81 5.04 -10.08
C PRO A 49 -3.97 6.34 -9.27
N ARG A 50 -5.04 6.47 -8.49
CA ARG A 50 -5.25 7.60 -7.59
C ARG A 50 -4.39 7.49 -6.33
N VAL A 51 -3.83 6.32 -6.01
CA VAL A 51 -3.02 6.12 -4.81
C VAL A 51 -1.65 5.57 -5.17
N LEU A 52 -0.61 6.40 -4.98
CA LEU A 52 0.77 5.93 -5.08
C LEU A 52 1.20 5.36 -3.73
N VAL A 53 1.58 4.08 -3.71
CA VAL A 53 2.17 3.44 -2.53
C VAL A 53 3.69 3.34 -2.73
N PHE A 54 4.45 4.00 -1.86
CA PHE A 54 5.90 3.86 -1.79
C PHE A 54 6.25 3.16 -0.48
N SER A 55 6.96 2.04 -0.54
CA SER A 55 7.43 1.32 0.64
C SER A 55 8.92 1.05 0.54
N VAL A 56 9.67 1.36 1.59
CA VAL A 56 11.05 0.91 1.78
C VAL A 56 11.06 -0.07 2.94
N HIS A 57 11.53 -1.29 2.70
CA HIS A 57 11.47 -2.38 3.68
C HIS A 57 12.62 -3.36 3.49
N ARG A 58 12.89 -4.18 4.50
CA ARG A 58 13.80 -5.32 4.39
C ARG A 58 13.09 -6.45 3.66
N HIS A 59 13.69 -6.96 2.58
CA HIS A 59 13.07 -7.99 1.76
C HIS A 59 13.83 -9.34 1.79
N ASP A 60 15.17 -9.29 1.85
CA ASP A 60 16.07 -10.46 1.84
C ASP A 60 15.68 -11.53 0.79
N HIS A 61 15.40 -11.10 -0.45
CA HIS A 61 14.91 -11.97 -1.53
C HIS A 61 13.69 -12.83 -1.14
N GLY A 62 12.74 -12.24 -0.41
CA GLY A 62 11.47 -12.86 -0.02
C GLY A 62 11.59 -13.74 1.22
N LYS A 63 12.73 -13.69 1.91
CA LYS A 63 13.01 -14.47 3.12
C LYS A 63 12.81 -13.68 4.41
N PHE A 64 12.66 -12.36 4.33
CA PHE A 64 12.28 -11.55 5.48
C PHE A 64 10.76 -11.40 5.52
N TYR A 65 10.18 -11.44 6.72
CA TYR A 65 8.76 -11.28 6.92
C TYR A 65 8.22 -10.01 6.23
N PRO A 66 7.08 -10.04 5.50
CA PRO A 66 6.06 -11.10 5.43
C PRO A 66 6.34 -12.28 4.49
N GLU A 67 7.53 -12.37 3.92
CA GLU A 67 7.96 -13.39 2.95
C GLU A 67 7.18 -13.36 1.61
N GLY A 68 7.76 -13.97 0.58
CA GLY A 68 7.18 -14.07 -0.77
C GLY A 68 7.66 -12.98 -1.73
N ASP A 69 6.95 -12.86 -2.86
CA ASP A 69 7.32 -11.94 -3.96
C ASP A 69 6.71 -10.54 -3.80
N ASP A 70 5.73 -10.35 -2.92
CA ASP A 70 5.13 -9.06 -2.62
C ASP A 70 6.18 -8.08 -2.06
N GLY A 71 6.29 -6.88 -2.63
CA GLY A 71 7.25 -5.86 -2.19
C GLY A 71 8.58 -5.91 -2.96
N TYR A 72 8.75 -6.86 -3.86
CA TYR A 72 9.90 -6.87 -4.78
C TYR A 72 9.86 -5.64 -5.72
N TYR A 73 11.02 -5.18 -6.18
CA TYR A 73 11.10 -3.94 -6.98
C TYR A 73 10.39 -4.01 -8.35
N ASN A 74 10.06 -5.20 -8.85
CA ASN A 74 9.31 -5.41 -10.08
C ASN A 74 7.79 -5.50 -9.86
N MET A 75 7.34 -5.44 -8.60
CA MET A 75 5.93 -5.39 -8.22
C MET A 75 5.44 -3.93 -8.30
N VAL A 76 5.14 -3.46 -9.51
CA VAL A 76 4.92 -2.02 -9.81
C VAL A 76 3.46 -1.60 -9.98
N GLY A 77 2.52 -2.45 -9.56
CA GLY A 77 1.09 -2.25 -9.81
C GLY A 77 0.63 -2.81 -11.16
N GLU A 78 -0.68 -2.83 -11.36
CA GLU A 78 -1.35 -3.29 -12.58
C GLU A 78 -2.46 -2.31 -12.97
N GLY A 79 -3.04 -2.48 -14.17
CA GLY A 79 -4.13 -1.61 -14.62
C GLY A 79 -3.67 -0.25 -15.19
N PRO A 80 -4.58 0.74 -15.25
CA PRO A 80 -4.37 2.04 -15.89
C PRO A 80 -3.58 3.05 -15.05
#